data_AF-A0A846SM80-F1
#
_entry.id   AF-A0A846SM80-F1
#
_cell.length_a   1.000
_cell.length_b   1.000
_cell.length_c   1.000
_cell.angle_alpha   90.00
_cell.angle_beta   90.00
_cell.angle_gamma   90.00
#
_symmetry.space_group_name_H-M   'P 1'
#
loop_
_entity.id
_entity.type
_entity.pdbx_description
1 polymer ?
#
loop_
_entity_poly.entity_id
_entity_poly.type
_entity_poly.pdbx_seq_one_letter_code
_entity_poly.pdbx_strand_id
1 'polypeptide(L)'
;MAKGIIIGGKVGELIARQKTGERIELGELLIAEHDGHRNLLQAYDLIFSSQLSQQNLEMIGGMTLEQDTDFEFLEPHERTYTLAISRAWPTSQAGRQRRPRDSRPSSPNSETCSPAISH
;
A
#
# COMPACT_ATOMS: atom_id res chain seq x y z
N MET A 1 5.72 -3.75 18.41
CA MET A 1 6.87 -2.87 18.09
C MET A 1 6.61 -2.16 16.77
N ALA A 2 7.13 -0.96 16.57
CA ALA A 2 6.95 -0.21 15.32
C ALA A 2 7.90 -0.75 14.25
N LYS A 3 7.36 -1.19 13.11
CA LYS A 3 8.11 -1.77 11.98
C LYS A 3 8.79 -0.74 11.08
N GLY A 4 8.42 0.53 11.19
CA GLY A 4 8.92 1.59 10.34
C GLY A 4 8.29 2.94 10.65
N ILE A 5 8.65 3.94 9.84
CA ILE A 5 8.14 5.31 9.91
C ILE A 5 7.56 5.72 8.56
N ILE A 6 6.48 6.49 8.56
CA ILE A 6 5.93 7.07 7.32
C ILE A 6 6.80 8.26 6.94
N ILE A 7 7.39 8.23 5.74
CA ILE A 7 8.27 9.30 5.24
C ILE A 7 7.58 10.22 4.25
N GLY A 8 6.44 9.81 3.70
CA GLY A 8 5.68 10.58 2.71
C GLY A 8 4.62 9.73 2.02
N GLY A 9 3.95 10.30 1.03
CA GLY A 9 2.93 9.61 0.26
C GLY A 9 1.90 10.57 -0.36
N LYS A 10 0.87 9.98 -0.95
CA LYS A 10 -0.30 10.62 -1.55
C LYS A 10 -1.57 10.06 -0.92
N VAL A 11 -2.72 10.66 -1.23
CA VAL A 11 -4.02 10.11 -0.80
C VAL A 11 -4.19 8.72 -1.42
N GLY A 12 -4.30 7.70 -0.58
CA GLY A 12 -4.43 6.29 -0.98
C GLY A 12 -3.11 5.51 -1.11
N GLU A 13 -1.96 6.18 -1.04
CA GLU A 13 -0.62 5.58 -1.18
C GLU A 13 0.33 6.17 -0.15
N LEU A 14 0.79 5.38 0.81
CA LEU A 14 1.73 5.81 1.84
C LEU A 14 3.06 5.07 1.69
N ILE A 15 4.14 5.83 1.82
CA ILE A 15 5.51 5.34 1.73
C ILE A 15 6.07 5.27 3.16
N ALA A 16 6.36 4.05 3.60
CA ALA A 16 6.94 3.77 4.89
C ALA A 16 8.38 3.31 4.74
N ARG A 17 9.31 3.91 5.49
CA ARG A 17 10.68 3.41 5.62
C ARG A 17 10.71 2.34 6.70
N GLN A 18 11.20 1.16 6.33
CA GLN A 18 11.39 0.05 7.24
C GLN A 18 12.49 0.37 8.25
N LYS A 19 12.27 0.00 9.51
CA LYS A 19 13.29 0.09 10.56
C LYS A 19 14.29 -1.05 10.38
N THR A 20 15.57 -0.76 10.60
CA THR A 20 16.63 -1.78 10.62
C THR A 20 16.28 -2.93 11.58
N GLY A 21 16.42 -4.17 11.10
CA GLY A 21 16.18 -5.40 11.87
C GLY A 21 14.73 -5.90 11.87
N GLU A 22 13.78 -5.07 11.46
CA GLU A 22 12.40 -5.49 11.18
C GLU A 22 12.28 -5.85 9.70
N ARG A 23 11.28 -6.64 9.32
CA ARG A 23 10.97 -6.96 7.91
C ARG A 23 9.50 -6.65 7.61
N ILE A 24 9.28 -5.97 6.48
CA ILE A 24 7.96 -5.79 5.89
C ILE A 24 7.88 -6.68 4.65
N GLU A 25 6.82 -7.47 4.55
CA GLU A 25 6.59 -8.37 3.42
C GLU A 25 5.50 -7.85 2.47
N LEU A 26 5.53 -8.31 1.22
CA LEU A 26 4.48 -8.02 0.25
C LEU A 26 3.17 -8.66 0.69
N GLY A 27 2.09 -7.89 0.62
CA GLY A 27 0.76 -8.29 1.08
C GLY A 27 0.55 -8.14 2.58
N GLU A 28 1.58 -7.78 3.35
CA GLU A 28 1.48 -7.60 4.79
C GLU A 28 0.53 -6.45 5.16
N LEU A 29 -0.28 -6.67 6.20
CA LEU A 29 -1.15 -5.65 6.76
C LEU A 29 -0.42 -4.87 7.86
N LEU A 30 -0.31 -3.56 7.66
CA LEU A 30 0.31 -2.62 8.59
C LEU A 30 -0.77 -1.74 9.22
N ILE A 31 -0.56 -1.37 10.48
CA ILE A 31 -1.42 -0.40 11.18
C ILE A 31 -0.63 0.90 11.28
N ALA A 32 -1.16 1.95 10.67
CA ALA A 32 -0.65 3.31 10.86
C ALA A 32 -1.49 4.02 11.92
N GLU A 33 -0.81 4.54 12.96
CA GLU A 33 -1.42 5.35 14.01
C GLU A 33 -1.04 6.82 13.82
N HIS A 34 -2.04 7.70 13.74
CA HIS A 34 -1.85 9.15 13.66
C HIS A 34 -2.97 9.85 14.45
N ASP A 35 -2.62 10.69 15.43
CA ASP A 35 -3.57 11.45 16.26
C ASP A 35 -4.74 10.61 16.84
N GLY A 36 -4.45 9.37 17.24
CA GLY A 36 -5.46 8.44 17.78
C GLY A 36 -6.32 7.73 16.72
N HIS A 37 -6.13 8.03 15.44
CA HIS A 37 -6.74 7.30 14.33
C HIS A 37 -5.86 6.12 13.90
N ARG A 38 -6.49 4.97 13.70
CA ARG A 38 -5.87 3.74 13.21
C ARG A 38 -6.32 3.46 11.79
N ASN A 39 -5.37 3.49 10.86
CA ASN A 39 -5.60 3.15 9.47
C ASN A 39 -4.96 1.80 9.15
N LEU A 40 -5.73 0.93 8.51
CA LEU A 40 -5.22 -0.33 8.01
C LEU A 40 -4.63 -0.13 6.62
N LEU A 41 -3.38 -0.50 6.45
CA LEU A 41 -2.62 -0.39 5.22
C LEU A 41 -2.21 -1.78 4.76
N GLN A 42 -2.15 -2.00 3.46
CA GLN A 42 -1.56 -3.21 2.87
C GLN A 42 -0.31 -2.82 2.09
N ALA A 43 0.84 -3.37 2.46
CA ALA A 43 2.06 -3.26 1.66
C ALA A 43 1.86 -4.02 0.35
N TYR A 44 1.99 -3.34 -0.79
CA TYR A 44 1.83 -3.99 -2.10
C TYR A 44 3.10 -3.89 -2.95
N ASP A 45 4.04 -3.04 -2.57
CA ASP A 45 5.32 -2.90 -3.24
C ASP A 45 6.44 -2.65 -2.22
N LEU A 46 7.64 -3.14 -2.51
CA LEU A 46 8.84 -3.00 -1.69
C LEU A 46 9.98 -2.50 -2.57
N ILE A 47 10.46 -1.29 -2.29
CA ILE A 47 11.58 -0.67 -2.99
C ILE A 47 12.83 -0.79 -2.11
N PHE A 48 13.88 -1.40 -2.64
CA PHE A 48 15.19 -1.46 -2.01
C PHE A 48 16.05 -0.33 -2.55
N SER A 49 16.57 0.51 -1.68
CA SER A 49 17.35 1.68 -2.07
C SER A 49 18.54 1.89 -1.13
N SER A 50 19.46 2.75 -1.56
CA SER A 50 20.66 3.10 -0.82
C SER A 50 20.64 4.59 -0.51
N GLN A 51 21.04 4.95 0.71
CA GLN A 51 21.27 6.33 1.11
C GLN A 51 22.49 6.92 0.40
N LEU A 52 23.42 6.06 -0.03
CA LEU A 52 24.60 6.44 -0.82
C LEU A 52 24.27 6.45 -2.31
N SER A 53 24.77 7.46 -3.02
CA SER A 53 24.71 7.51 -4.48
C SER A 53 25.42 6.30 -5.09
N GLN A 54 24.97 5.87 -6.27
CA GLN A 54 25.55 4.73 -6.98
C GLN A 54 27.05 4.91 -7.23
N GLN A 55 27.48 6.11 -7.65
CA GLN A 55 28.89 6.42 -7.86
C GLN A 55 29.75 6.21 -6.59
N ASN A 56 29.21 6.56 -5.41
CA ASN A 56 29.93 6.36 -4.15
C ASN A 56 29.98 4.88 -3.76
N LEU A 57 28.93 4.10 -4.04
CA LEU A 57 28.95 2.65 -3.84
C LEU A 57 29.99 1.96 -4.72
N GLU A 58 30.07 2.35 -5.99
CA GLU A 58 31.07 1.82 -6.93
C GLU A 58 32.49 2.18 -6.49
N MET A 59 32.72 3.41 -6.03
CA MET A 59 34.01 3.85 -5.51
C MET A 59 34.43 3.07 -4.26
N ILE A 60 33.54 2.91 -3.27
CA ILE A 60 33.83 2.14 -2.04
C ILE A 60 34.09 0.67 -2.39
N GLY A 61 33.31 0.09 -3.31
CA GLY A 61 33.52 -1.27 -3.79
C GLY A 61 34.89 -1.45 -4.46
N GLY A 62 35.30 -0.48 -5.29
CA GLY A 62 36.63 -0.45 -5.89
C GLY A 62 37.75 -0.33 -4.84
N MET A 63 37.63 0.60 -3.88
CA MET A 63 38.62 0.76 -2.81
C MET A 63 38.76 -0.50 -1.94
N THR A 64 37.65 -1.15 -1.62
CA THR A 64 37.64 -2.41 -0.84
C THR A 64 38.36 -3.52 -1.61
N LEU A 65 38.14 -3.62 -2.93
CA LEU A 65 38.78 -4.62 -3.78
C LEU A 65 40.30 -4.40 -3.92
N GLU A 66 40.74 -3.13 -3.99
CA GLU A 66 42.15 -2.79 -4.23
C GLU A 66 43.01 -2.74 -2.95
N GLN A 67 42.43 -2.39 -1.80
CA GLN A 67 43.19 -2.19 -0.55
C GLN A 67 42.99 -3.29 0.49
N ASP A 68 42.18 -4.33 0.20
CA ASP A 68 41.85 -5.44 1.12
C ASP A 68 41.57 -4.95 2.56
N THR A 69 40.94 -3.78 2.64
CA THR A 69 40.65 -3.05 3.88
C THR A 69 39.18 -2.70 3.85
N ASP A 70 38.47 -2.98 4.94
CA ASP A 70 37.07 -2.66 5.10
C ASP A 70 36.89 -1.13 5.24
N PHE A 71 36.70 -0.44 4.12
CA PHE A 71 36.32 0.98 4.10
C PHE A 71 34.85 1.13 4.49
N GLU A 72 34.58 0.96 5.78
CA GLU A 72 33.26 1.13 6.36
C GLU A 72 33.00 2.56 6.81
N PHE A 73 32.77 3.48 5.87
CA PHE A 73 32.35 4.86 6.20
C PHE A 73 30.98 4.93 6.92
N LEU A 74 30.15 3.90 6.75
CA LEU A 74 28.84 3.68 7.36
C LEU A 74 28.64 2.18 7.55
N GLU A 75 27.92 1.78 8.58
CA GLU A 75 27.50 0.39 8.78
C GLU A 75 26.67 -0.12 7.58
N PRO A 76 26.95 -1.31 7.02
CA PRO A 76 26.27 -1.81 5.81
C PRO A 76 24.75 -1.78 5.90
N HIS A 77 24.20 -2.02 7.09
CA HIS A 77 22.77 -2.07 7.36
C HIS A 77 22.10 -0.68 7.46
N GLU A 78 22.89 0.40 7.61
CA GLU A 78 22.38 1.77 7.64
C GLU A 78 22.47 2.43 6.24
N ARG A 79 23.34 1.92 5.37
CA ARG A 79 23.48 2.37 3.97
C ARG A 79 22.26 2.01 3.14
N THR A 80 21.72 0.82 3.35
CA THR A 80 20.59 0.29 2.58
C THR A 80 19.30 0.48 3.38
N TYR A 81 18.25 0.92 2.72
CA TYR A 81 16.92 0.99 3.32
C TYR A 81 15.87 0.41 2.38
N THR A 82 14.84 -0.16 2.99
CA THR A 82 13.66 -0.63 2.27
C THR A 82 12.52 0.35 2.50
N LEU A 83 11.89 0.77 1.41
CA LEU A 83 10.64 1.51 1.42
C LEU A 83 9.51 0.53 1.11
N ALA A 84 8.51 0.50 1.96
CA ALA A 84 7.26 -0.18 1.68
C ALA A 84 6.25 0.84 1.15
N ILE A 85 5.75 0.59 -0.06
CA ILE A 85 4.59 1.32 -0.57
C ILE A 85 3.35 0.56 -0.16
N SER A 86 2.45 1.29 0.50
CA SER A 86 1.28 0.72 1.14
C SER A 86 0.03 1.48 0.70
N ARG A 87 -1.03 0.73 0.42
CA ARG A 87 -2.34 1.31 0.07
C ARG A 87 -3.29 1.20 1.24
N ALA A 88 -4.19 2.16 1.36
CA ALA A 88 -5.26 2.07 2.34
C ALA A 88 -6.16 0.88 2.04
N TRP A 89 -6.36 0.00 3.02
CA TRP A 89 -7.31 -1.08 2.89
C TRP A 89 -8.72 -0.53 3.10
N PRO A 90 -9.68 -0.81 2.20
CA PRO A 90 -11.06 -0.38 2.39
C PRO A 90 -11.63 -1.09 3.61
N THR A 91 -11.79 -0.35 4.71
CA THR A 91 -12.54 -0.86 5.86
C THR A 91 -14.02 -0.83 5.49
N SER A 92 -14.59 -1.99 5.17
CA SER A 92 -16.05 -2.08 5.11
C SER A 92 -16.53 -2.00 6.55
N GLN A 93 -17.16 -0.88 6.94
CA GLN A 93 -17.92 -0.87 8.18
C GLN A 93 -19.00 -1.94 8.06
N ALA A 94 -18.84 -3.03 8.82
CA ALA A 94 -19.85 -4.05 9.00
C ALA A 94 -21.03 -3.41 9.76
N GLY A 95 -21.86 -2.67 9.03
CA GLY A 95 -22.96 -1.88 9.56
C GLY A 95 -23.71 -1.19 8.43
N ARG A 96 -24.71 -1.88 7.86
CA ARG A 96 -25.62 -1.45 6.77
C ARG A 96 -24.97 -1.22 5.40
N GLN A 97 -24.63 -2.31 4.71
CA GLN A 97 -24.91 -2.33 3.27
C GLN A 97 -26.44 -2.41 3.09
N ARG A 98 -27.11 -1.27 2.92
CA ARG A 98 -28.41 -1.29 2.24
C ARG A 98 -28.13 -1.61 0.79
N ARG A 99 -28.26 -2.87 0.39
CA ARG A 99 -28.33 -3.23 -1.03
C ARG A 99 -29.43 -2.36 -1.65
N PRO A 100 -29.18 -1.63 -2.75
CA PRO A 100 -30.24 -1.02 -3.50
C PRO A 100 -31.22 -2.14 -3.87
N ARG A 101 -32.49 -2.00 -3.47
CA ARG A 101 -33.55 -2.89 -3.92
C ARG A 101 -33.61 -2.75 -5.44
N ASP A 102 -33.40 -3.84 -6.17
CA ASP A 102 -33.54 -3.89 -7.63
C ASP A 102 -34.73 -3.05 -8.08
N SER A 103 -34.45 -1.91 -8.71
CA SER A 103 -35.44 -1.19 -9.48
C SER A 103 -35.62 -1.97 -10.77
N ARG A 104 -36.56 -2.93 -10.77
CA ARG A 104 -37.10 -3.47 -12.01
C ARG A 104 -37.52 -2.27 -12.88
N PRO A 105 -37.13 -2.20 -14.16
CA PRO A 105 -37.63 -1.15 -15.02
C PRO A 105 -39.14 -1.36 -15.17
N SER A 106 -39.92 -0.33 -14.83
CA SER A 106 -41.34 -0.25 -15.17
C SER A 106 -41.45 -0.30 -16.69
N SER A 107 -41.97 -1.39 -17.24
CA SER A 107 -42.32 -1.46 -18.65
C SER A 107 -43.40 -0.42 -18.96
N PRO A 108 -43.27 0.36 -20.05
CA PRO A 108 -44.24 1.38 -20.41
C PRO A 108 -45.49 0.73 -21.00
N ASN A 109 -46.64 1.28 -20.65
CA ASN A 109 -47.93 0.99 -21.27
C ASN A 109 -47.85 1.18 -22.79
N SER A 110 -48.37 0.21 -23.54
CA SER A 110 -48.92 0.46 -24.87
C SER A 110 -50.26 -0.29 -24.97
N GLU A 111 -51.30 0.51 -25.09
CA GLU A 111 -52.71 0.16 -25.25
C GLU A 111 -52.95 -0.76 -26.46
N THR A 112 -53.98 -1.62 -26.42
CA THR A 112 -55.17 -1.54 -27.30
C THR A 112 -56.10 -2.76 -27.19
N CYS A 113 -57.39 -2.45 -26.98
CA CYS A 113 -58.60 -3.09 -27.51
C CYS A 113 -58.74 -4.63 -27.61
N SER A 114 -59.65 -5.23 -26.83
CA SER A 114 -61.10 -5.29 -27.14
C SER A 114 -61.84 -6.32 -26.26
N PRO A 115 -63.13 -6.11 -25.95
CA PRO A 115 -63.95 -7.03 -25.16
C PRO A 115 -64.76 -7.99 -26.06
N ALA A 116 -64.89 -9.25 -25.67
CA ALA A 116 -66.05 -10.10 -26.03
C ALA A 116 -66.04 -11.38 -25.17
N ILE A 117 -66.87 -11.43 -24.12
CA ILE A 117 -68.14 -12.17 -24.03
C ILE A 117 -67.98 -13.45 -23.19
N SER A 118 -68.78 -13.49 -22.14
CA SER A 118 -69.17 -14.64 -21.32
C SER A 118 -70.20 -15.51 -22.05
N HIS A 119 -69.96 -16.81 -22.17
CA HIS A 119 -70.77 -17.89 -21.60
C HIS A 119 -70.14 -19.25 -21.85
#